data_AF-A0A1I0EQR4-F1
#
_entry.id   AF-A0A1I0EQR4-F1
#
_cell.length_a   1.000
_cell.length_b   1.000
_cell.length_c   1.000
_cell.angle_alpha   90.00
_cell.angle_beta   90.00
_cell.angle_gamma   90.00
#
_symmetry.space_group_name_H-M   'P 1'
#
loop_
_entity.id
_entity.type
_entity.pdbx_description
1 polymer ?
#
loop_
_entity_poly.entity_id
_entity_poly.type
_entity_poly.pdbx_seq_one_letter_code
_entity_poly.pdbx_strand_id
1 'polypeptide(L)'
;MQILIKRHIESGVIIEREKCLKSLSESGLIITDTENMCFKGKHNLTTDMRQNWRKLFYISLQGQVQIDNNNGIIKWYLNIDSIILKILLTWGITTIGMILLIQIGWKSALFAGAIIGFILFVINRISAGSQIDMITEKLKKN
;
A
#
# COMPACT_ATOMS: atom_id res chain seq x y z
N MET A 1 5.15 0.82 -11.53
CA MET A 1 6.35 0.67 -10.67
C MET A 1 5.99 -0.21 -9.48
N GLN A 2 6.84 -1.19 -9.13
CA GLN A 2 6.55 -2.15 -8.05
C GLN A 2 7.58 -2.06 -6.92
N ILE A 3 7.12 -2.15 -5.67
CA ILE A 3 7.97 -2.42 -4.51
C ILE A 3 7.84 -3.90 -4.16
N LEU A 4 8.98 -4.58 -4.05
CA LEU A 4 9.06 -5.93 -3.54
C LEU A 4 9.24 -5.92 -2.02
N ILE A 5 8.32 -6.56 -1.30
CA ILE A 5 8.42 -6.84 0.13
C ILE A 5 8.54 -8.35 0.30
N LYS A 6 9.66 -8.81 0.88
CA LYS A 6 9.90 -10.23 1.17
C LYS A 6 9.60 -10.50 2.64
N ARG A 7 8.87 -11.58 2.93
CA ARG A 7 8.62 -12.07 4.29
C ARG A 7 8.92 -13.56 4.37
N HIS A 8 9.64 -13.97 5.41
CA HIS A 8 9.96 -15.38 5.65
C HIS A 8 8.81 -16.08 6.37
N ILE A 9 8.55 -17.31 5.95
CA ILE A 9 7.69 -18.30 6.60
C ILE A 9 8.60 -19.34 7.27
N GLU A 10 8.08 -20.01 8.28
CA GLU A 10 8.77 -21.16 8.88
C GLU A 10 9.04 -22.26 7.83
N SER A 11 10.22 -22.84 7.92
CA SER A 11 10.66 -23.94 7.06
C SER A 11 9.72 -25.13 7.23
N GLY A 12 9.10 -25.60 6.14
CA GLY A 12 8.20 -26.75 6.13
C GLY A 12 6.70 -26.43 6.01
N VAL A 13 6.30 -25.16 6.07
CA VAL A 13 4.90 -24.75 5.82
C VAL A 13 4.67 -24.63 4.31
N ILE A 14 3.91 -25.57 3.75
CA ILE A 14 3.44 -25.48 2.35
C ILE A 14 2.18 -24.62 2.34
N ILE A 15 2.29 -23.40 1.81
CA ILE A 15 1.11 -22.55 1.60
C ILE A 15 0.50 -22.91 0.24
N GLU A 16 -0.62 -23.62 0.28
CA GLU A 16 -1.42 -23.89 -0.90
C GLU A 16 -2.00 -22.58 -1.47
N ARG A 17 -2.02 -22.47 -2.80
CA ARG A 17 -2.54 -21.30 -3.51
C ARG A 17 -3.99 -20.97 -3.08
N GLU A 18 -4.84 -22.00 -2.98
CA GLU A 18 -6.24 -21.82 -2.58
C GLU A 18 -6.38 -21.24 -1.18
N LYS A 19 -5.58 -21.73 -0.22
CA LYS A 19 -5.53 -21.17 1.15
C LYS A 19 -5.09 -19.71 1.14
N CYS A 20 -4.09 -19.38 0.34
CA CYS A 20 -3.62 -18.00 0.20
C CYS A 20 -4.73 -17.09 -0.36
N LEU A 21 -5.39 -17.49 -1.45
CA LEU A 21 -6.49 -16.76 -2.06
C LEU A 21 -7.64 -16.55 -1.07
N LYS A 22 -7.97 -17.57 -0.27
CA LYS A 22 -8.98 -17.48 0.79
C LYS A 22 -8.59 -16.46 1.86
N SER A 23 -7.37 -16.53 2.40
CA SER A 23 -6.91 -15.57 3.43
C SER A 23 -6.79 -14.13 2.93
N LEU A 24 -6.43 -13.94 1.65
CA LEU A 24 -6.46 -12.62 1.00
C LEU A 24 -7.90 -12.08 0.95
N SER A 25 -8.86 -12.91 0.53
CA SER A 25 -10.28 -12.55 0.47
C SER A 25 -10.87 -12.25 1.86
N GLU A 26 -10.56 -13.06 2.86
CA GLU A 26 -10.96 -12.83 4.27
C GLU A 26 -10.38 -11.55 4.85
N SER A 27 -9.23 -11.10 4.34
CA SER A 27 -8.63 -9.82 4.69
C SER A 27 -9.28 -8.63 3.96
N GLY A 28 -10.37 -8.85 3.22
CA GLY A 28 -11.12 -7.83 2.51
C GLY A 28 -10.46 -7.36 1.21
N LEU A 29 -9.51 -8.13 0.67
CA LEU A 29 -8.90 -7.87 -0.63
C LEU A 29 -9.72 -8.54 -1.75
N ILE A 30 -9.89 -7.84 -2.86
CA ILE A 30 -10.52 -8.36 -4.07
C ILE A 30 -9.44 -9.05 -4.89
N ILE A 31 -9.63 -10.32 -5.20
CA ILE A 31 -8.76 -11.04 -6.13
C ILE A 31 -9.15 -10.63 -7.56
N THR A 32 -8.19 -10.08 -8.30
CA THR A 32 -8.39 -9.64 -9.69
C THR A 32 -7.91 -10.67 -10.71
N ASP A 33 -6.95 -11.50 -10.32
CA ASP A 33 -6.40 -12.59 -11.12
C ASP A 33 -5.98 -13.72 -10.18
N THR A 34 -6.63 -14.87 -10.31
CA THR A 34 -6.39 -16.05 -9.47
C THR A 34 -5.13 -16.83 -9.87
N GLU A 35 -4.80 -16.86 -11.17
CA GLU A 35 -3.62 -17.59 -11.68
C GLU A 35 -2.34 -16.91 -11.21
N ASN A 36 -2.31 -15.59 -11.34
CA ASN A 36 -1.17 -14.77 -10.95
C ASN A 36 -1.22 -14.33 -9.47
N MET A 37 -2.31 -14.63 -8.74
CA MET A 37 -2.55 -14.18 -7.37
C MET A 37 -2.47 -12.64 -7.22
N CYS A 38 -3.06 -11.93 -8.19
CA CYS A 38 -3.17 -10.48 -8.13
C CYS A 38 -4.38 -10.08 -7.29
N PHE A 39 -4.18 -9.05 -6.46
CA PHE A 39 -5.20 -8.54 -5.57
C PHE A 39 -5.28 -7.02 -5.62
N LYS A 40 -6.42 -6.49 -5.18
CA LYS A 40 -6.68 -5.07 -4.99
C LYS A 40 -7.49 -4.83 -3.72
N GLY A 41 -7.14 -3.81 -2.94
CA GLY A 41 -7.89 -3.41 -1.75
C GLY A 41 -9.32 -3.02 -2.10
N LYS A 42 -10.30 -3.49 -1.32
CA LYS A 42 -11.71 -3.10 -1.47
C LYS A 42 -11.91 -1.66 -0.99
N HIS A 43 -12.24 -0.76 -1.90
CA HIS A 43 -12.62 0.61 -1.57
C HIS A 43 -14.12 0.71 -1.34
N ASN A 44 -14.58 0.33 -0.15
CA ASN A 44 -15.93 0.72 0.28
C ASN A 44 -15.83 2.08 0.99
N LEU A 45 -16.20 3.15 0.28
CA LEU A 45 -16.46 4.44 0.89
C LEU A 45 -17.66 4.27 1.84
N THR A 46 -17.46 4.64 3.09
CA THR A 46 -18.52 4.67 4.12
C THR A 46 -19.18 6.04 4.11
N THR A 47 -20.33 6.23 4.76
CA THR A 47 -20.90 7.58 4.95
C THR A 47 -20.09 8.41 5.95
N ASP A 48 -19.29 7.76 6.80
CA ASP A 48 -18.40 8.43 7.76
C ASP A 48 -17.16 9.06 7.09
N MET A 49 -17.14 10.39 7.06
CA MET A 49 -16.04 11.24 6.57
C MET A 49 -14.70 10.95 7.24
N ARG A 50 -14.67 10.65 8.56
CA ARG A 50 -13.42 10.40 9.30
C ARG A 50 -12.80 9.07 8.88
N GLN A 51 -13.64 8.06 8.64
CA GLN A 51 -13.20 6.77 8.09
C GLN A 51 -12.74 6.90 6.64
N ASN A 52 -13.44 7.71 5.83
CA ASN A 52 -13.06 7.96 4.45
C ASN A 52 -11.75 8.73 4.33
N TRP A 53 -11.51 9.72 5.21
CA TRP A 53 -10.22 10.40 5.31
C TRP A 53 -9.11 9.38 5.57
N ARG A 54 -9.27 8.51 6.57
CA ARG A 54 -8.31 7.41 6.78
C ARG A 54 -8.13 6.55 5.53
N LYS A 55 -9.20 6.16 4.84
CA LYS A 55 -9.17 5.36 3.59
C LYS A 55 -8.53 6.06 2.40
N LEU A 56 -8.62 7.39 2.31
CA LEU A 56 -7.97 8.21 1.28
C LEU A 56 -6.44 8.16 1.37
N PHE A 57 -5.91 8.10 2.59
CA PHE A 57 -4.48 7.97 2.88
C PHE A 57 -3.98 6.54 3.05
N TYR A 58 -4.87 5.55 3.15
CA TYR A 58 -4.46 4.16 3.07
C TYR A 58 -4.01 3.84 1.64
N ILE A 59 -2.95 3.05 1.54
CA ILE A 59 -2.53 2.47 0.26
C ILE A 59 -3.67 1.57 -0.21
N SER A 60 -4.17 1.86 -1.40
CA SER A 60 -4.90 0.88 -2.19
C SER A 60 -3.96 -0.28 -2.44
N LEU A 61 -3.96 -1.27 -1.54
CA LEU A 61 -3.09 -2.44 -1.61
C LEU A 61 -3.42 -3.16 -2.91
N GLN A 62 -2.65 -2.88 -3.96
CA GLN A 62 -2.76 -3.54 -5.24
C GLN A 62 -1.42 -4.17 -5.52
N GLY A 63 -1.42 -5.44 -5.90
CA GLY A 63 -0.17 -6.14 -6.08
C GLY A 63 -0.37 -7.60 -6.41
N GLN A 64 0.75 -8.30 -6.42
CA GLN A 64 0.85 -9.72 -6.69
C GLN A 64 1.52 -10.42 -5.52
N VAL A 65 0.99 -11.59 -5.13
CA VAL A 65 1.66 -12.49 -4.19
C VAL A 65 2.37 -13.59 -4.97
N GLN A 66 3.63 -13.85 -4.66
CA GLN A 66 4.32 -15.04 -5.11
C GLN A 66 4.84 -15.81 -3.89
N ILE A 67 4.58 -17.11 -3.87
CA ILE A 67 4.98 -18.00 -2.78
C ILE A 67 6.14 -18.85 -3.30
N ASP A 68 7.28 -18.72 -2.65
CA ASP A 68 8.49 -19.50 -2.92
C ASP A 68 8.64 -20.55 -1.80
N ASN A 69 7.96 -21.69 -1.97
CA ASN A 69 7.91 -22.77 -0.99
C ASN A 69 9.30 -23.39 -0.73
N ASN A 70 10.18 -23.39 -1.73
CA ASN A 70 11.53 -23.95 -1.60
C ASN A 70 12.41 -23.12 -0.65
N ASN A 71 12.23 -21.80 -0.66
CA ASN A 71 12.98 -20.89 0.20
C ASN A 71 12.19 -20.46 1.46
N GLY A 72 10.93 -20.88 1.60
CA GLY A 72 10.04 -20.44 2.67
C GLY A 72 9.79 -18.93 2.66
N ILE A 73 9.62 -18.31 1.49
CA ILE A 73 9.47 -16.85 1.36
C ILE A 73 8.17 -16.50 0.63
N ILE A 74 7.40 -15.56 1.18
CA ILE A 74 6.34 -14.84 0.46
C ILE A 74 6.90 -13.54 -0.08
N LYS A 75 6.77 -13.35 -1.39
CA LYS A 75 7.14 -12.14 -2.12
C LYS A 75 5.86 -11.37 -2.44
N TRP A 76 5.76 -10.16 -1.93
CA TRP A 76 4.67 -9.23 -2.19
C TRP A 76 5.16 -8.15 -3.16
N TYR A 77 4.64 -8.17 -4.39
CA TYR A 77 4.92 -7.15 -5.39
C TYR A 77 3.80 -6.12 -5.35
N LEU A 78 3.99 -5.05 -4.59
CA LEU A 78 3.01 -3.98 -4.47
C LEU A 78 3.19 -2.97 -5.59
N ASN A 79 2.09 -2.65 -6.28
CA ASN A 79 2.04 -1.52 -7.18
C ASN A 79 1.98 -0.21 -6.37
N ILE A 80 2.90 0.71 -6.65
CA ILE A 80 2.98 2.02 -5.99
C ILE A 80 2.59 3.19 -6.89
N ASP A 81 2.14 2.93 -8.12
CA ASP A 81 1.78 3.96 -9.10
C ASP A 81 0.73 4.93 -8.53
N SER A 82 -0.23 4.40 -7.76
CA SER A 82 -1.25 5.20 -7.08
C SER A 82 -0.67 6.10 -5.96
N ILE A 83 0.41 5.68 -5.31
CA ILE A 83 1.06 6.42 -4.22
C ILE A 83 1.88 7.58 -4.80
N ILE A 84 2.66 7.30 -5.85
CA ILE A 84 3.47 8.32 -6.54
C ILE A 84 2.56 9.44 -7.06
N LEU A 85 1.45 9.07 -7.72
CA LEU A 85 0.49 10.04 -8.24
C LEU A 85 -0.10 10.92 -7.12
N LYS A 86 -0.50 10.31 -6.00
CA LYS A 86 -1.01 11.06 -4.84
C LYS A 86 0.02 12.04 -4.28
N ILE A 87 1.28 11.62 -4.16
CA ILE A 87 2.36 12.49 -3.67
C ILE A 87 2.59 13.67 -4.60
N LEU A 88 2.66 13.43 -5.92
CA LEU A 88 2.83 14.49 -6.90
C LEU A 88 1.67 15.49 -6.88
N LEU A 89 0.44 14.99 -6.76
CA LEU A 89 -0.76 15.83 -6.62
C LEU A 89 -0.71 16.67 -5.34
N THR A 90 -0.43 16.05 -4.19
CA THR A 90 -0.34 16.78 -2.92
C THR A 90 0.81 17.79 -2.92
N TRP A 91 1.95 17.43 -3.50
CA TRP A 91 3.08 18.33 -3.70
C TRP A 91 2.71 19.55 -4.54
N GLY A 92 2.02 19.36 -5.67
CA GLY A 92 1.54 20.44 -6.50
C GLY A 92 0.55 21.36 -5.77
N ILE A 93 -0.46 20.77 -5.11
CA ILE A 93 -1.48 21.52 -4.36
C ILE A 93 -0.86 22.33 -3.23
N THR A 94 0.04 21.73 -2.44
CA THR A 94 0.69 22.42 -1.31
C THR A 94 1.64 23.52 -1.78
N THR A 95 2.43 23.28 -2.83
CA THR A 95 3.32 24.29 -3.40
C THR A 95 2.53 25.50 -3.91
N ILE A 96 1.48 25.27 -4.71
CA ILE A 96 0.62 26.33 -5.24
C ILE A 96 -0.10 27.06 -4.09
N GLY A 97 -0.64 26.32 -3.12
CA GLY A 97 -1.32 26.88 -1.96
C GLY A 97 -0.42 27.79 -1.12
N MET A 98 0.83 27.41 -0.90
CA MET A 98 1.78 28.26 -0.15
C MET A 98 2.18 29.53 -0.91
N ILE A 99 2.28 29.47 -2.23
CA ILE A 99 2.55 30.65 -3.07
C ILE A 99 1.36 31.60 -3.04
N LEU A 100 0.15 31.08 -3.27
CA LEU A 100 -1.05 31.92 -3.43
C LEU A 100 -1.59 32.46 -2.09
N LEU A 101 -1.58 31.64 -1.03
CA LEU A 101 -2.22 31.99 0.24
C LEU A 101 -1.26 32.63 1.24
N ILE A 102 0.00 32.21 1.24
CA ILE A 102 1.00 32.64 2.25
C ILE A 102 2.03 33.60 1.64
N GLN A 103 1.99 33.82 0.31
CA GLN A 103 2.91 34.70 -0.42
C GLN A 103 4.39 34.34 -0.19
N ILE A 104 4.67 33.07 0.07
CA ILE A 104 6.03 32.57 0.27
C ILE A 104 6.74 32.50 -1.08
N GLY A 105 8.03 32.84 -1.12
CA GLY A 105 8.85 32.70 -2.32
C GLY A 105 8.86 31.27 -2.87
N TRP A 106 8.85 31.15 -4.20
CA TRP A 106 8.70 29.87 -4.92
C TRP A 106 9.65 28.75 -4.45
N LYS A 107 10.91 29.08 -4.11
CA LYS A 107 11.90 28.11 -3.61
C LYS A 107 11.48 27.49 -2.28
N SER A 108 11.02 28.31 -1.34
CA SER A 108 10.61 27.84 -0.01
C SER A 108 9.31 27.06 -0.08
N ALA A 109 8.38 27.45 -0.96
CA ALA A 109 7.14 26.71 -1.21
C ALA A 109 7.41 25.33 -1.80
N LEU A 110 8.33 25.22 -2.78
CA LEU A 110 8.75 23.94 -3.36
C LEU A 110 9.36 23.02 -2.31
N PHE A 111 10.22 23.57 -1.44
CA PHE A 111 10.88 22.80 -0.38
C PHE A 111 9.87 22.30 0.66
N ALA A 112 8.97 23.17 1.13
CA ALA A 112 7.93 22.79 2.08
C ALA A 112 6.96 21.75 1.49
N GLY A 113 6.53 21.93 0.23
CA GLY A 113 5.74 20.93 -0.49
C GLY A 113 6.46 19.59 -0.56
N ALA A 114 7.77 19.59 -0.88
CA ALA A 114 8.56 18.37 -1.01
C ALA A 114 8.66 17.61 0.32
N ILE A 115 8.83 18.34 1.44
CA ILE A 115 8.81 17.75 2.79
C ILE A 115 7.47 17.06 3.06
N ILE A 116 6.35 17.75 2.78
CA ILE A 116 5.01 17.19 2.99
C ILE A 116 4.80 15.93 2.14
N GLY A 117 5.20 15.99 0.86
CA GLY A 117 5.14 14.84 -0.04
C GLY A 117 5.96 13.66 0.45
N PHE A 118 7.16 13.90 0.97
CA PHE A 118 8.02 12.87 1.54
C PHE A 118 7.45 12.25 2.82
N ILE A 119 6.90 13.06 3.73
CA ILE A 119 6.23 12.57 4.94
C ILE A 119 5.06 11.66 4.56
N LEU A 120 4.24 12.08 3.60
CA LEU A 120 3.13 11.27 3.11
C LEU A 120 3.63 9.95 2.50
N PHE A 121 4.73 9.97 1.74
CA PHE A 121 5.34 8.75 1.21
C PHE A 121 5.77 7.79 2.32
N VAL A 122 6.44 8.29 3.36
CA VAL A 122 6.91 7.47 4.49
C VAL A 122 5.74 6.84 5.24
N ILE A 123 4.71 7.63 5.58
CA ILE A 123 3.51 7.13 6.28
C ILE A 123 2.82 6.05 5.45
N ASN A 124 2.66 6.28 4.14
CA ASN A 124 2.11 5.30 3.22
C ASN A 124 2.93 4.00 3.27
N ARG A 125 4.26 4.07 3.09
CA ARG A 125 5.13 2.88 3.08
C ARG A 125 5.03 2.06 4.37
N ILE A 126 5.04 2.72 5.53
CA ILE A 126 4.89 2.07 6.84
C ILE A 126 3.53 1.36 6.94
N SER A 127 2.47 2.04 6.50
CA SER A 127 1.12 1.47 6.51
C SER A 127 0.99 0.22 5.62
N ALA A 128 1.54 0.23 4.40
CA ALA A 128 1.56 -0.98 3.55
C ALA A 128 2.35 -2.12 4.17
N GLY A 129 3.52 -1.83 4.76
CA GLY A 129 4.33 -2.83 5.44
C GLY A 129 3.54 -3.52 6.56
N SER A 130 2.89 -2.73 7.42
CA SER A 130 2.08 -3.26 8.51
C SER A 130 0.88 -4.09 8.03
N GLN A 131 0.20 -3.69 6.95
CA GLN A 131 -0.89 -4.49 6.40
C GLN A 131 -0.39 -5.82 5.80
N ILE A 132 0.75 -5.81 5.09
CA ILE A 132 1.38 -7.04 4.62
C ILE A 132 1.78 -7.94 5.79
N ASP A 133 2.31 -7.38 6.87
CA ASP A 133 2.71 -8.15 8.05
C ASP A 133 1.49 -8.83 8.68
N MET A 134 0.40 -8.10 8.86
CA MET A 134 -0.85 -8.65 9.36
C MET A 134 -1.42 -9.76 8.46
N ILE A 135 -1.37 -9.59 7.14
CA ILE A 135 -1.86 -10.62 6.20
C ILE A 135 -0.92 -11.83 6.21
N THR A 136 0.39 -11.61 6.24
CA THR A 136 1.40 -12.66 6.31
C THR A 136 1.27 -13.47 7.61
N GLU A 137 0.99 -12.82 8.74
CA GLU A 137 0.71 -13.52 10.00
C GLU A 137 -0.56 -14.36 9.94
N LYS A 138 -1.64 -13.87 9.31
CA LYS A 138 -2.85 -14.68 9.10
C LYS A 138 -2.57 -15.91 8.24
N LEU A 139 -1.73 -15.78 7.22
CA LEU A 139 -1.29 -16.89 6.37
C LEU A 139 -0.43 -17.93 7.12
N LYS A 140 0.23 -17.54 8.23
CA LYS A 140 1.03 -18.46 9.06
C LYS A 140 0.21 -19.22 10.11
N LYS A 141 -0.91 -18.64 10.57
CA LYS A 141 -1.74 -19.19 11.66
C LYS A 141 -2.79 -20.20 11.19
N ASN A 142 -3.06 -20.27 9.88
CA ASN A 142 -3.99 -21.21 9.24
C ASN A 142 -3.22 -22.26 8.43
#